data_AF-A0A1I1V7F7-F1
#
_entry.id   AF-A0A1I1V7F7-F1
#
_cell.length_a   1.000
_cell.length_b   1.000
_cell.length_c   1.000
_cell.angle_alpha   90.00
_cell.angle_beta   90.00
_cell.angle_gamma   90.00
#
_symmetry.space_group_name_H-M   'P 1'
#
loop_
_entity.id
_entity.type
_entity.pdbx_description
1 polymer ?
#
loop_
_entity_poly.entity_id
_entity_poly.type
_entity_poly.pdbx_seq_one_letter_code
_entity_poly.pdbx_strand_id
1 'polypeptide(L)' 'MWYFLIKQGDLERKQLHAVQKQVSLTEIELFNEPYENWYVFSVEKDDYATFIDYLDREGIAYELASDRPTRAEMLAGMN' A
#
# COMPACT_ATOMS: atom_id res chain seq x y z
N MET A 1 -3.96 4.38 13.15
CA MET A 1 -3.14 4.16 11.95
C MET A 1 -3.68 2.94 11.22
N TRP A 2 -3.76 3.00 9.90
CA TRP A 2 -4.08 1.87 9.03
C TRP A 2 -2.91 1.65 8.06
N TYR A 3 -2.71 0.40 7.67
CA TYR A 3 -1.66 0.02 6.73
C TYR A 3 -2.29 -0.45 5.44
N PHE A 4 -1.90 0.21 4.35
CA PHE A 4 -2.33 -0.14 3.01
C PHE A 4 -1.16 -0.73 2.25
N LEU A 5 -1.37 -1.92 1.74
CA LEU A 5 -0.38 -2.64 0.97
C LEU A 5 -0.82 -2.64 -0.49
N ILE A 6 0.04 -2.16 -1.37
CA ILE A 6 -0.22 -2.08 -2.81
C ILE A 6 0.95 -2.73 -3.53
N LYS A 7 0.67 -3.69 -4.42
CA LYS A 7 1.72 -4.31 -5.24
C LYS A 7 2.36 -3.27 -6.14
N GLN A 8 3.68 -3.36 -6.32
CA GLN A 8 4.43 -2.32 -7.03
C GLN A 8 3.95 -2.12 -8.48
N GLY A 9 3.59 -3.18 -9.18
CA GLY A 9 3.10 -3.14 -10.56
C GLY A 9 1.65 -2.66 -10.70
N ASP A 10 0.88 -2.67 -9.61
CA ASP A 10 -0.50 -2.16 -9.58
C ASP A 10 -0.57 -0.64 -9.36
N LEU A 11 0.59 0.02 -9.18
CA LEU A 11 0.66 1.45 -8.90
C LEU A 11 1.53 2.19 -9.92
N GLU A 12 0.91 3.01 -10.75
CA GLU A 12 1.65 3.86 -11.68
C GLU A 12 2.43 4.94 -10.93
N ARG A 13 3.53 5.42 -11.53
CA ARG A 13 4.38 6.47 -10.94
C ARG A 13 3.61 7.74 -10.57
N LYS A 14 2.60 8.12 -11.36
CA LYS A 14 1.76 9.29 -11.08
C LYS A 14 0.86 9.06 -9.86
N GLN A 15 0.26 7.86 -9.78
CA GLN A 15 -0.56 7.45 -8.65
C GLN A 15 0.27 7.36 -7.37
N LEU A 16 1.44 6.71 -7.43
CA LEU A 16 2.39 6.66 -6.30
C LEU A 16 2.71 8.04 -5.75
N HIS A 17 3.01 9.01 -6.62
CA HIS A 17 3.31 10.37 -6.18
C HIS A 17 2.11 11.09 -5.54
N ALA A 18 0.89 10.81 -6.00
CA ALA A 18 -0.32 11.38 -5.44
C ALA A 18 -0.66 10.77 -4.07
N VAL A 19 -0.48 9.46 -3.93
CA VAL A 19 -0.64 8.69 -2.68
C VAL A 19 0.37 9.16 -1.64
N GLN A 20 1.66 9.30 -2.02
CA GLN A 20 2.72 9.76 -1.12
C GLN A 20 2.48 11.15 -0.47
N LYS A 21 1.64 12.00 -1.07
CA LYS A 21 1.29 13.32 -0.51
C LYS A 21 0.24 13.26 0.59
N GLN A 22 -0.45 12.13 0.72
CA GLN A 22 -1.62 11.95 1.58
C GLN A 22 -1.35 11.04 2.78
N VAL A 23 -0.12 10.55 2.93
CA VAL A 23 0.26 9.52 3.89
C VAL A 23 1.37 10.00 4.79
N SER A 24 1.41 9.47 6.00
CA SER A 24 2.44 9.83 6.99
C SER A 24 3.77 9.14 6.70
N LEU A 25 3.71 7.93 6.11
CA LEU A 25 4.90 7.15 5.75
C LEU A 25 4.64 6.29 4.52
N THR A 26 5.67 6.16 3.68
CA THR A 26 5.72 5.21 2.58
C THR A 26 6.98 4.36 2.70
N GLU A 27 6.82 3.05 2.76
CA GLU A 27 7.90 2.07 2.75
C GLU A 27 7.78 1.16 1.51
N ILE A 28 8.89 0.56 1.12
CA ILE A 28 8.93 -0.45 0.06
C ILE A 28 9.48 -1.73 0.67
N GLU A 29 8.69 -2.79 0.65
CA GLU A 29 9.15 -4.13 1.01
C GLU A 29 9.61 -4.84 -0.27
N LEU A 30 10.89 -5.19 -0.30
CA LEU A 30 11.50 -5.83 -1.46
C LEU A 30 11.46 -7.35 -1.33
N PHE A 31 11.00 -7.99 -2.39
CA PHE A 31 11.03 -9.43 -2.56
C PHE A 31 11.94 -9.79 -3.74
N ASN A 32 12.43 -11.03 -3.72
CA ASN A 32 13.18 -11.59 -4.84
C ASN A 32 12.21 -12.27 -5.80
N GLU A 33 12.59 -12.36 -7.08
CA GLU A 33 11.85 -13.12 -8.08
C GLU A 33 11.51 -14.54 -7.56
N PRO A 34 10.29 -15.04 -7.80
CA PRO A 34 9.24 -14.50 -8.69
C PRO A 34 8.27 -13.52 -8.02
N TYR A 35 8.52 -13.14 -6.77
CA TYR A 35 7.57 -12.36 -5.98
C TYR A 35 7.68 -10.86 -6.26
N GLU A 36 6.52 -10.19 -6.30
CA GLU A 36 6.44 -8.76 -6.52
C GLU A 36 6.72 -7.96 -5.24
N ASN A 37 7.31 -6.78 -5.38
CA ASN A 37 7.52 -5.86 -4.26
C ASN A 37 6.21 -5.21 -3.83
N TRP A 38 6.16 -4.78 -2.58
CA TRP A 38 5.00 -4.08 -2.03
C TRP A 38 5.36 -2.66 -1.62
N TYR A 39 4.47 -1.71 -1.93
CA TYR A 39 4.39 -0.45 -1.24
C TYR A 39 3.57 -0.62 0.03
N VAL A 40 4.08 -0.11 1.14
CA VAL A 40 3.39 -0.08 2.43
C VAL A 40 3.17 1.37 2.81
N PHE A 41 1.90 1.78 2.89
CA PHE A 41 1.49 3.12 3.26
C PHE A 41 0.90 3.12 4.67
N SER A 42 1.42 4.00 5.53
CA SER A 42 0.82 4.25 6.85
C SER A 42 -0.08 5.48 6.76
N VAL A 43 -1.36 5.29 7.05
CA VAL A 43 -2.40 6.32 6.92
C VAL A 43 -3.04 6.60 8.27
N GLU A 44 -3.01 7.87 8.68
CA GLU A 44 -3.64 8.31 9.92
C GLU A 44 -5.16 8.25 9.83
N LYS A 45 -5.81 8.19 10.99
CA LYS A 45 -7.27 8.05 11.05
C LYS A 45 -7.99 9.20 10.34
N ASP A 46 -7.44 10.40 10.44
CA ASP A 46 -8.05 11.61 9.87
C ASP A 46 -7.95 11.64 8.33
N ASP A 47 -6.94 11.00 7.76
CA ASP A 47 -6.71 10.92 6.30
C ASP A 47 -7.32 9.67 5.66
N TYR A 48 -7.73 8.68 6.47
CA TYR A 48 -8.22 7.38 6.01
C TYR A 48 -9.33 7.48 4.95
N ALA A 49 -10.36 8.30 5.21
CA ALA A 49 -11.51 8.40 4.31
C ALA A 49 -11.12 8.98 2.95
N THR A 50 -10.30 10.03 2.95
CA THR A 50 -9.77 10.66 1.72
C THR A 50 -8.88 9.70 0.95
N PHE A 51 -8.07 8.92 1.67
CA PHE A 51 -7.16 7.96 1.06
C PHE A 51 -7.91 6.81 0.36
N ILE A 52 -8.91 6.22 1.03
CA ILE A 52 -9.78 5.19 0.45
C ILE A 52 -10.50 5.72 -0.80
N ASP A 53 -11.12 6.91 -0.70
CA ASP A 53 -11.83 7.52 -1.84
C ASP A 53 -10.92 7.68 -3.06
N TYR A 54 -9.66 8.09 -2.83
CA TYR A 54 -8.67 8.18 -3.90
C TYR A 54 -8.35 6.81 -4.52
N LEU A 55 -8.07 5.78 -3.70
CA LEU A 55 -7.75 4.44 -4.21
C LEU A 55 -8.92 3.86 -5.02
N ASP A 56 -10.14 3.96 -4.49
CA ASP A 56 -11.35 3.45 -5.12
C ASP A 56 -11.63 4.17 -6.45
N ARG A 57 -11.50 5.51 -6.47
CA ARG A 57 -11.73 6.30 -7.68
C ARG A 57 -10.73 6.01 -8.79
N GLU A 58 -9.47 5.77 -8.43
CA GLU A 58 -8.41 5.45 -9.40
C GLU A 58 -8.36 3.95 -9.73
N GLY A 59 -9.20 3.12 -9.10
CA GLY A 59 -9.26 1.67 -9.33
C GLY A 59 -8.02 0.93 -8.86
N ILE A 60 -7.34 1.44 -7.83
CA ILE A 60 -6.10 0.87 -7.30
C ILE A 60 -6.45 -0.24 -6.31
N ALA A 61 -5.99 -1.46 -6.59
CA ALA A 61 -6.16 -2.58 -5.68
C ALA A 61 -5.23 -2.44 -4.45
N TYR A 62 -5.73 -2.80 -3.27
CA TYR A 62 -4.97 -2.74 -2.03
C TYR A 62 -5.39 -3.84 -1.05
N GLU A 63 -4.47 -4.19 -0.15
CA GLU A 63 -4.79 -4.93 1.07
C GLU A 63 -4.75 -3.99 2.28
N LEU A 64 -5.71 -4.16 3.19
CA LEU A 64 -5.83 -3.35 4.39
C LEU A 64 -5.45 -4.18 5.62
N ALA A 65 -4.54 -3.66 6.44
CA ALA A 65 -4.15 -4.24 7.72
C ALA A 65 -4.30 -3.21 8.86
N SER A 66 -4.70 -3.70 10.04
CA SER A 66 -4.78 -2.90 11.26
C SER A 66 -3.41 -2.56 11.84
N ASP A 67 -2.43 -3.43 11.58
CA ASP A 67 -1.05 -3.36 12.06
C ASP A 67 -0.08 -3.53 10.89
N ARG A 68 1.17 -3.08 11.05
CA ARG A 68 2.19 -3.25 10.01
C ARG A 68 2.43 -4.75 9.80
N PRO A 69 2.10 -5.31 8.63
CA PRO A 69 2.33 -6.72 8.41
C PRO A 69 3.83 -7.01 8.35
N THR A 70 4.19 -8.19 8.82
CA THR A 70 5.53 -8.72 8.69
C THR A 70 5.78 -9.17 7.26
N ARG A 71 7.06 -9.24 6.88
CA ARG A 71 7.48 -9.80 5.58
C ARG A 71 6.93 -11.22 5.34
N ALA A 72 6.80 -12.03 6.38
CA ALA A 72 6.25 -13.38 6.28
C ALA A 72 4.75 -13.39 5.97
N GLU A 73 3.98 -12.47 6.57
CA GLU A 73 2.55 -12.31 6.31
C GLU A 73 2.30 -11.77 4.90
N MET A 74 3.07 -10.77 4.46
CA MET A 74 3.01 -10.28 3.07
C MET A 74 3.32 -11.38 2.06
N LEU A 75 4.32 -12.23 2.34
CA LEU A 75 4.68 -13.35 1.47
C LEU A 75 3.57 -14.41 1.43
N ALA A 76 2.91 -14.68 2.57
CA ALA A 76 1.82 -15.65 2.64
C ALA A 76 0.59 -15.24 1.79
N GLY A 77 0.37 -13.94 1.60
CA GLY A 77 -0.69 -13.40 0.73
C GLY A 77 -0.43 -13.55 -0.78
N MET A 78 0.78 -14.00 -1.19
CA MET A 78 1.15 -14.18 -2.60
C MET A 78 1.01 -15.61 -3.13
N ASN A 79 0.53 -16.56 -2.32
CA ASN A 79 0.40 -17.98 -2.67
C ASN A 79 -0.81 -18.30 -3.56
#